data_AF-A0A9W6CPK1-F1
#
_entry.id   AF-A0A9W6CPK1-F1
#
_cell.length_a   1.000
_cell.length_b   1.000
_cell.length_c   1.000
_cell.angle_alpha   90.00
_cell.angle_beta   90.00
_cell.angle_gamma   90.00
#
_symmetry.space_group_name_H-M   'P 1'
#
loop_
_entity.id
_entity.type
_entity.pdbx_description
1 polymer ?
#
loop_
_entity_poly.entity_id
_entity_poly.type
_entity_poly.pdbx_seq_one_letter_code
_entity_poly.pdbx_strand_id
1 'polypeptide(L)'
;MVKIISPYAGESSPIAQAFSALGQAAFGDTLTPELKRQQAYRLSSQNQSIASAPGVFEALARNPNDAGALAQAASTLLASGRDPSELGPVSRAFASSLYGAADPRATNAYVGAGGSYANTVPGFREGQATERYKTDQSQATERYKFDNTPVQAMAPTGPQFVTNATAPGKVPLAPEGNVKGGYIAQNWGNIGSLPPAEQNVLGAAPKPEAEPEMVRLMRHRNQLWNAAGRLPLGDPARDQLQREGDETDAYIRHKIAGNQGFTIQQPDGTVISMGGAGNDAVGRRKAEEGMLGIRESNAIINTLDKLATDKPHLFGATGYLLDKAQGAAAFAQNLIDAFGGERAWAEQVSKIRQEALANGMGDKIPWLFDQDMGSRNTLHGVLLYSYLRAQGQTGAGVSKHDVEMAEKTIGSPDSLWSNASKVRSSLQMLKNMNDARFQVLNRQAGGRDPSAGYPTEFPMPSASQGSPAPGAAPFGKDQSRAPGGAPAPGQVDGRAAAAPSGAPAAPPAAAVQALRADPRLAGEFDAKYGPGAAARVMGGQ
;
A
#
# COMPACT_ATOMS: atom_id res chain seq x y z
N MET A 1 11.90 7.70 36.76
CA MET A 1 11.01 8.58 35.98
C MET A 1 11.02 9.96 36.62
N VAL A 2 11.67 10.94 36.00
CA VAL A 2 11.65 12.34 36.46
C VAL A 2 10.45 13.02 35.80
N LYS A 3 9.43 13.37 36.60
CA LYS A 3 8.31 14.21 36.13
C LYS A 3 8.83 15.64 36.03
N ILE A 4 9.01 16.14 34.80
CA ILE A 4 9.20 17.57 34.55
C ILE A 4 7.82 18.22 34.69
N ILE A 5 7.56 18.79 35.86
CA ILE A 5 6.40 19.64 36.10
C ILE A 5 6.73 21.00 35.48
N SER A 6 6.10 21.35 34.37
CA SER A 6 6.19 22.70 33.81
C SER A 6 5.33 23.64 34.67
N PRO A 7 5.90 24.59 35.42
CA PRO A 7 5.14 25.47 36.32
C PRO A 7 4.32 26.54 35.59
N TYR A 8 4.28 26.51 34.25
CA TYR A 8 3.66 27.55 33.42
C TYR A 8 2.45 27.07 32.61
N ALA A 9 2.05 25.80 32.72
CA ALA A 9 0.93 25.23 31.99
C ALA A 9 -0.26 24.96 32.92
N GLY A 10 -0.99 26.00 33.28
CA GLY A 10 -2.24 25.88 34.03
C GLY A 10 -2.91 27.23 34.26
N GLU A 11 -4.24 27.27 34.19
CA GLU A 11 -5.09 28.46 34.41
C GLU A 11 -4.92 29.07 35.81
N SER A 12 -4.27 28.36 36.74
CA SER A 12 -3.90 28.81 38.08
C SER A 12 -2.53 29.50 38.17
N SER A 13 -1.84 29.72 37.04
CA SER A 13 -0.57 30.46 37.03
C SER A 13 -0.77 31.92 37.48
N PRO A 14 -0.04 32.40 38.50
CA PRO A 14 -0.14 33.79 38.99
C PRO A 14 0.11 34.83 37.89
N ILE A 15 0.94 34.48 36.91
CA ILE A 15 1.27 35.35 35.78
C ILE A 15 0.10 35.43 34.79
N ALA A 16 -0.56 34.30 34.50
CA ALA A 16 -1.76 34.28 33.66
C ALA A 16 -2.92 35.06 34.32
N GLN A 17 -3.07 34.94 35.64
CA GLN A 17 -4.04 35.72 36.41
C GLN A 17 -3.70 37.22 36.42
N ALA A 18 -2.42 37.58 36.55
CA ALA A 18 -1.99 38.97 36.48
C ALA A 18 -2.24 39.59 35.10
N PHE A 19 -1.97 38.88 34.00
CA PHE A 19 -2.29 39.37 32.65
C PHE A 19 -3.80 39.46 32.38
N SER A 20 -4.58 38.50 32.89
CA SER A 20 -6.06 38.55 32.79
C SER A 20 -6.65 39.72 33.60
N ALA A 21 -6.14 39.97 34.80
CA ALA A 21 -6.57 41.08 35.64
C ALA A 21 -6.15 42.44 35.04
N LEU A 22 -4.96 42.53 34.44
CA LEU A 22 -4.49 43.73 33.74
C LEU A 22 -5.34 44.00 32.49
N GLY A 23 -5.72 42.96 31.75
CA GLY A 23 -6.64 43.05 30.62
C GLY A 23 -8.04 43.53 31.01
N GLN A 24 -8.60 42.99 32.10
CA GLN A 24 -9.90 43.43 32.65
C GLN A 24 -9.86 44.87 33.17
N ALA A 25 -8.76 45.28 33.82
CA ALA A 25 -8.60 46.63 34.35
C ALA A 25 -8.35 47.68 33.24
N ALA A 26 -7.63 47.32 32.17
CA ALA A 26 -7.27 48.24 31.10
C ALA A 26 -8.39 48.44 30.05
N PHE A 27 -9.21 47.42 29.78
CA PHE A 27 -10.19 47.46 28.69
C PHE A 27 -11.66 47.38 29.14
N GLY A 28 -11.91 47.24 30.45
CA GLY A 28 -13.23 46.97 31.01
C GLY A 28 -13.76 45.60 30.57
N ASP A 29 -14.68 45.01 31.33
CA ASP A 29 -15.34 43.76 30.96
C ASP A 29 -16.37 43.98 29.84
N THR A 30 -15.88 44.41 28.68
CA THR A 30 -16.66 44.65 27.46
C THR A 30 -16.84 43.35 26.65
N LEU A 31 -15.95 42.38 26.86
CA LEU A 31 -15.99 41.08 26.21
C LEU A 31 -17.08 40.15 26.77
N THR A 32 -17.30 40.11 28.09
CA THR A 32 -18.29 39.19 28.68
C THR A 32 -19.75 39.49 28.32
N PRO A 33 -20.21 40.77 28.30
CA PRO A 33 -21.57 41.10 27.87
C PRO A 33 -21.81 40.82 26.39
N GLU A 34 -20.82 41.09 25.55
CA GLU A 34 -20.90 40.86 24.11
C GLU A 34 -20.87 39.36 23.78
N LEU A 35 -20.04 38.59 24.48
CA LEU A 35 -19.98 37.14 24.35
C LEU A 35 -21.27 36.46 24.85
N LYS A 36 -21.88 36.99 25.92
CA LYS A 36 -23.22 36.57 26.39
C LYS A 36 -24.33 36.95 25.41
N ARG A 37 -24.27 38.13 24.77
CA ARG A 37 -25.21 38.49 23.69
C ARG A 37 -25.05 37.57 22.49
N GLN A 38 -23.83 37.29 22.06
CA GLN A 38 -23.56 36.34 20.96
C GLN A 38 -24.04 34.93 21.30
N GLN A 39 -23.85 34.47 22.54
CA GLN A 39 -24.42 33.20 23.01
C GLN A 39 -25.95 33.21 23.01
N ALA A 40 -26.58 34.29 23.49
CA ALA A 40 -28.04 34.41 23.49
C ALA A 40 -28.62 34.46 22.07
N TYR A 41 -27.98 35.18 21.13
CA TYR A 41 -28.35 35.18 19.71
C TYR A 41 -28.18 33.81 19.08
N ARG A 42 -27.09 33.09 19.38
CA ARG A 42 -26.90 31.70 18.91
C ARG A 42 -27.99 30.79 19.44
N LEU A 43 -28.25 30.80 20.75
CA LEU A 43 -29.30 29.97 21.37
C LEU A 43 -30.69 30.31 20.84
N SER A 44 -30.98 31.59 20.59
CA SER A 44 -32.24 32.01 19.96
C SER A 44 -32.36 31.49 18.53
N SER A 45 -31.31 31.59 17.70
CA SER A 45 -31.31 31.03 16.34
C SER A 45 -31.38 29.49 16.33
N GLN A 46 -30.76 28.83 17.31
CA GLN A 46 -30.82 27.39 17.51
C GLN A 46 -32.24 26.95 17.90
N ASN A 47 -32.90 27.66 18.81
CA ASN A 47 -34.28 27.36 19.18
C ASN A 47 -35.25 27.57 18.01
N GLN A 48 -35.04 28.60 17.19
CA GLN A 48 -35.88 28.87 16.02
C GLN A 48 -35.67 27.84 14.88
N SER A 49 -34.44 27.37 14.69
CA SER A 49 -34.13 26.30 13.74
C SER A 49 -34.61 24.93 14.21
N ILE A 50 -34.52 24.62 15.51
CA ILE A 50 -35.11 23.41 16.11
C ILE A 50 -36.64 23.44 15.97
N ALA A 51 -37.28 24.58 16.16
CA ALA A 51 -38.74 24.72 16.02
C ALA A 51 -39.23 24.56 14.57
N SER A 52 -38.40 24.88 13.57
CA SER A 52 -38.73 24.72 12.15
C SER A 52 -38.38 23.34 11.59
N ALA A 53 -37.47 22.61 12.22
CA ALA A 53 -37.05 21.28 11.78
C ALA A 53 -38.21 20.28 11.56
N PRO A 54 -39.22 20.14 12.43
CA PRO A 54 -40.33 19.22 12.21
C PRO A 54 -41.08 19.47 10.91
N GLY A 55 -41.34 20.74 10.57
CA GLY A 55 -42.06 21.09 9.33
C GLY A 55 -41.26 20.75 8.07
N VAL A 56 -39.94 20.86 8.14
CA VAL A 56 -39.07 20.50 7.02
C VAL A 56 -38.95 18.98 6.84
N PHE A 57 -38.85 18.22 7.94
CA PHE A 57 -38.89 16.75 7.87
C PHE A 57 -40.26 16.22 7.41
N GLU A 58 -41.35 16.88 7.79
CA GLU A 58 -42.70 16.53 7.34
C GLU A 58 -42.89 16.83 5.85
N ALA A 59 -42.40 17.96 5.35
CA ALA A 59 -42.40 18.28 3.92
C ALA A 59 -41.58 17.25 3.12
N LEU A 60 -40.42 16.85 3.64
CA LEU A 60 -39.57 15.83 3.03
C LEU A 60 -40.22 14.44 3.06
N ALA A 61 -40.93 14.10 4.14
CA ALA A 61 -41.65 12.83 4.26
C ALA A 61 -42.83 12.74 3.28
N ARG A 62 -43.51 13.87 3.00
CA ARG A 62 -44.63 13.94 2.07
C ARG A 62 -44.17 13.90 0.60
N ASN A 63 -43.07 14.57 0.27
CA ASN A 63 -42.53 14.65 -1.09
C ASN A 63 -41.03 14.36 -1.11
N PRO A 64 -40.62 13.10 -0.93
CA PRO A 64 -39.21 12.75 -0.80
C PRO A 64 -38.37 12.95 -2.07
N ASN A 65 -39.03 13.13 -3.22
CA ASN A 65 -38.38 13.37 -4.52
C ASN A 65 -38.27 14.87 -4.85
N ASP A 66 -38.77 15.76 -3.99
CA ASP A 66 -38.67 17.21 -4.21
C ASP A 66 -37.27 17.71 -3.79
N ALA A 67 -36.43 18.00 -4.80
CA ALA A 67 -35.09 18.53 -4.60
C ALA A 67 -35.10 19.87 -3.82
N GLY A 68 -36.17 20.67 -3.95
CA GLY A 68 -36.35 21.90 -3.19
C GLY A 68 -36.55 21.63 -1.71
N ALA A 69 -37.38 20.64 -1.36
CA ALA A 69 -37.59 20.23 0.03
C ALA A 69 -36.30 19.68 0.67
N LEU A 70 -35.50 18.91 -0.08
CA LEU A 70 -34.22 18.36 0.41
C LEU A 70 -33.15 19.46 0.58
N ALA A 71 -33.07 20.42 -0.34
CA ALA A 71 -32.20 21.58 -0.20
C ALA A 71 -32.60 22.48 0.97
N GLN A 72 -33.91 22.64 1.21
CA GLN A 72 -34.43 23.38 2.36
C GLN A 72 -34.18 22.63 3.69
N ALA A 73 -34.22 21.30 3.70
CA ALA A 73 -33.82 20.47 4.84
C ALA A 73 -32.34 20.61 5.16
N ALA A 74 -31.48 20.51 4.15
CA ALA A 74 -30.04 20.68 4.31
C ALA A 74 -29.69 22.09 4.80
N SER A 75 -30.29 23.14 4.24
CA SER A 75 -30.02 24.53 4.64
C SER A 75 -30.52 24.84 6.06
N THR A 76 -31.69 24.32 6.44
CA THR A 76 -32.24 24.49 7.80
C THR A 76 -31.36 23.80 8.85
N LEU A 77 -30.84 22.60 8.54
CA LEU A 77 -29.95 21.87 9.44
C LEU A 77 -28.57 22.53 9.54
N LEU A 78 -28.02 23.05 8.44
CA LEU A 78 -26.80 23.86 8.45
C LEU A 78 -26.99 25.15 9.27
N ALA A 79 -28.13 25.83 9.11
CA ALA A 79 -28.48 27.02 9.88
C ALA A 79 -28.70 26.73 11.37
N SER A 80 -29.06 25.50 11.74
CA SER A 80 -29.17 25.09 13.15
C SER A 80 -27.84 24.96 13.89
N GLY A 81 -26.71 25.14 13.19
CA GLY A 81 -25.38 24.98 13.75
C GLY A 81 -25.06 23.52 14.11
N ARG A 82 -25.76 22.55 13.52
CA ARG A 82 -25.38 21.14 13.58
C ARG A 82 -24.22 20.88 12.64
N ASP A 83 -23.36 19.96 13.04
CA ASP A 83 -22.22 19.58 12.22
C ASP A 83 -22.74 18.97 10.90
N PRO A 84 -22.26 19.42 9.73
CA PRO A 84 -22.64 18.85 8.43
C PRO A 84 -22.45 17.32 8.36
N SER A 85 -21.55 16.75 9.16
CA SER A 85 -21.36 15.29 9.24
C SER A 85 -22.59 14.54 9.80
N GLU A 86 -23.43 15.19 10.61
CA GLU A 86 -24.69 14.62 11.11
C GLU A 86 -25.77 14.51 10.02
N LEU A 87 -25.62 15.22 8.90
CA LEU A 87 -26.50 15.09 7.74
C LEU A 87 -26.27 13.79 6.98
N GLY A 88 -25.06 13.25 7.04
CA GLY A 88 -24.68 12.02 6.33
C GLY A 88 -25.54 10.80 6.70
N PRO A 89 -25.75 10.48 7.99
CA PRO A 89 -26.67 9.42 8.40
C PRO A 89 -28.11 9.61 7.90
N VAL A 90 -28.63 10.85 7.94
CA VAL A 90 -30.00 11.18 7.55
C VAL A 90 -30.19 11.05 6.04
N SER A 91 -29.30 11.63 5.24
CA SER A 91 -29.35 11.52 3.77
C SER A 91 -29.22 10.07 3.31
N ARG A 92 -28.40 9.26 4.00
CA ARG A 92 -28.29 7.82 3.76
C ARG A 92 -29.58 7.08 4.07
N ALA A 93 -30.20 7.33 5.23
CA ALA A 93 -31.47 6.70 5.61
C ALA A 93 -32.59 7.02 4.61
N PHE A 94 -32.67 8.26 4.14
CA PHE A 94 -33.61 8.67 3.10
C PHE A 94 -33.30 8.02 1.74
N ALA A 95 -32.06 8.13 1.24
CA ALA A 95 -31.71 7.61 -0.08
C ALA A 95 -31.87 6.08 -0.16
N SER A 96 -31.51 5.35 0.91
CA SER A 96 -31.68 3.90 0.99
C SER A 96 -33.14 3.44 1.09
N SER A 97 -34.01 4.20 1.76
CA SER A 97 -35.45 3.89 1.82
C SER A 97 -36.18 4.22 0.53
N LEU A 98 -35.77 5.27 -0.20
CA LEU A 98 -36.43 5.71 -1.43
C LEU A 98 -36.01 4.94 -2.67
N TYR A 99 -34.71 4.76 -2.87
CA TYR A 99 -34.18 4.16 -4.10
C TYR A 99 -33.78 2.69 -3.91
N GLY A 100 -33.69 2.24 -2.66
CA GLY A 100 -33.14 0.93 -2.31
C GLY A 100 -31.62 0.96 -2.20
N ALA A 101 -31.07 0.08 -1.36
CA ALA A 101 -29.65 0.07 -1.02
C ALA A 101 -28.70 -0.25 -2.20
N ALA A 102 -29.22 -0.83 -3.29
CA ALA A 102 -28.44 -1.18 -4.48
C ALA A 102 -28.46 -0.11 -5.58
N ASP A 103 -29.31 0.92 -5.45
CA ASP A 103 -29.40 1.97 -6.47
C ASP A 103 -28.14 2.87 -6.46
N PRO A 104 -27.61 3.27 -7.64
CA PRO A 104 -26.48 4.18 -7.73
C PRO A 104 -26.69 5.50 -6.97
N ARG A 105 -27.92 5.99 -6.85
CA ARG A 105 -28.25 7.22 -6.11
C ARG A 105 -28.05 7.05 -4.62
N ALA A 106 -28.46 5.92 -4.04
CA ALA A 106 -28.23 5.60 -2.63
C ALA A 106 -26.73 5.41 -2.34
N THR A 107 -26.01 4.80 -3.29
CA THR A 107 -24.56 4.62 -3.25
C THR A 107 -23.83 5.97 -3.28
N ASN A 108 -24.19 6.86 -4.21
CA ASN A 108 -23.61 8.20 -4.33
C ASN A 108 -23.93 9.06 -3.12
N ALA A 109 -25.14 8.97 -2.56
CA ALA A 109 -25.49 9.63 -1.31
C ALA A 109 -24.64 9.13 -0.12
N TYR A 110 -24.37 7.82 -0.05
CA TYR A 110 -23.50 7.24 0.97
C TYR A 110 -22.05 7.71 0.85
N VAL A 111 -21.50 7.71 -0.37
CA VAL A 111 -20.13 8.15 -0.64
C VAL A 111 -19.98 9.66 -0.46
N GLY A 112 -20.93 10.44 -0.96
CA GLY A 112 -20.98 11.89 -0.76
C GLY A 112 -21.09 12.29 0.72
N ALA A 113 -21.77 11.48 1.53
CA ALA A 113 -21.80 11.62 2.99
C ALA A 113 -20.48 11.22 3.70
N GLY A 114 -19.39 10.97 2.95
CA GLY A 114 -18.08 10.58 3.48
C GLY A 114 -17.94 9.09 3.79
N GLY A 115 -18.90 8.25 3.39
CA GLY A 115 -18.78 6.81 3.50
C GLY A 115 -17.84 6.20 2.45
N SER A 116 -17.17 5.11 2.78
CA SER A 116 -16.36 4.36 1.80
C SER A 116 -17.23 3.63 0.78
N TYR A 117 -16.90 3.73 -0.51
CA TYR A 117 -17.59 2.97 -1.57
C TYR A 117 -17.63 1.46 -1.28
N ALA A 118 -16.59 0.91 -0.65
CA ALA A 118 -16.52 -0.50 -0.28
C ALA A 118 -17.63 -0.95 0.68
N ASN A 119 -18.22 -0.03 1.45
CA ASN A 119 -19.32 -0.31 2.37
C ASN A 119 -20.70 -0.20 1.72
N THR A 120 -20.76 0.13 0.43
CA THR A 120 -22.02 0.16 -0.34
C THR A 120 -22.35 -1.22 -0.89
N VAL A 121 -23.61 -1.48 -1.25
CA VAL A 121 -24.00 -2.78 -1.81
C VAL A 121 -23.25 -3.12 -3.11
N PRO A 122 -23.09 -2.20 -4.08
CA PRO A 122 -22.27 -2.44 -5.27
C PRO A 122 -20.79 -2.69 -4.92
N GLY A 123 -20.19 -1.86 -4.06
CA GLY A 123 -18.80 -2.03 -3.65
C GLY A 123 -18.54 -3.35 -2.93
N PHE A 124 -19.46 -3.80 -2.09
CA PHE A 124 -19.40 -5.11 -1.44
C PHE A 124 -19.49 -6.26 -2.46
N ARG A 125 -20.37 -6.17 -3.46
CA ARG A 125 -20.51 -7.17 -4.52
C ARG A 125 -19.26 -7.24 -5.41
N GLU A 126 -18.68 -6.10 -5.77
CA GLU A 126 -17.41 -6.03 -6.50
C GLU A 126 -16.25 -6.61 -5.68
N GLY A 127 -16.21 -6.31 -4.37
CA GLY A 127 -15.26 -6.90 -3.43
C GLY A 127 -15.37 -8.42 -3.39
N GLN A 128 -16.59 -8.96 -3.20
CA GLN A 128 -16.82 -10.40 -3.23
C GLN A 128 -16.49 -11.04 -4.58
N ALA A 129 -16.81 -10.38 -5.71
CA ALA A 129 -16.46 -10.87 -7.03
C ALA A 129 -14.94 -10.93 -7.23
N THR A 130 -14.22 -9.92 -6.75
CA THR A 130 -12.75 -9.86 -6.78
C THR A 130 -12.13 -10.95 -5.89
N GLU A 131 -12.66 -11.17 -4.69
CA GLU A 131 -12.20 -12.24 -3.80
C GLU A 131 -12.44 -13.62 -4.40
N ARG A 132 -13.63 -13.88 -4.95
CA ARG A 132 -13.94 -15.13 -5.67
C ARG A 132 -12.97 -15.35 -6.82
N TYR A 133 -12.72 -14.32 -7.64
CA TYR A 133 -11.76 -14.41 -8.74
C TYR A 133 -10.35 -14.77 -8.26
N LYS A 134 -9.89 -14.16 -7.15
CA LYS A 134 -8.59 -14.49 -6.54
C LYS A 134 -8.54 -15.94 -6.05
N THR A 135 -9.60 -16.41 -5.40
CA THR A 135 -9.72 -17.81 -4.95
C THR A 135 -9.74 -18.77 -6.12
N ASP A 136 -10.47 -18.47 -7.19
CA ASP A 136 -10.51 -19.29 -8.39
C ASP A 136 -9.14 -19.35 -9.07
N GLN A 137 -8.42 -18.22 -9.13
CA GLN A 137 -7.07 -18.16 -9.67
C GLN A 137 -6.06 -18.94 -8.80
N SER A 138 -6.17 -18.85 -7.47
CA SER A 138 -5.30 -19.61 -6.57
C SER A 138 -5.56 -21.11 -6.69
N GLN A 139 -6.83 -21.53 -6.73
CA GLN A 139 -7.21 -22.92 -6.94
C GLN A 139 -6.75 -23.45 -8.30
N ALA A 140 -6.89 -22.67 -9.37
CA ALA A 140 -6.40 -23.05 -10.69
C ALA A 140 -4.87 -23.22 -10.69
N THR A 141 -4.15 -22.33 -10.01
CA THR A 141 -2.69 -22.41 -9.87
C THR A 141 -2.27 -23.64 -9.05
N GLU A 142 -2.98 -23.93 -7.97
CA GLU A 142 -2.72 -25.11 -7.13
C GLU A 142 -3.01 -26.41 -7.88
N ARG A 143 -4.13 -26.49 -8.63
CA ARG A 143 -4.43 -27.63 -9.50
C ARG A 143 -3.35 -27.81 -10.56
N TYR A 144 -2.93 -26.75 -11.22
CA TYR A 144 -1.84 -26.81 -12.19
C TYR A 144 -0.53 -27.31 -11.55
N LYS A 145 -0.17 -26.82 -10.37
CA LYS A 145 1.02 -27.29 -9.63
C LYS A 145 0.89 -28.76 -9.25
N PHE A 146 -0.27 -29.15 -8.72
CA PHE A 146 -0.55 -30.53 -8.35
C PHE A 146 -0.44 -31.45 -9.57
N ASP A 147 -1.15 -31.14 -10.65
CA ASP A 147 -1.22 -31.92 -11.88
C ASP A 147 0.14 -32.08 -12.56
N ASN A 148 0.97 -31.05 -12.53
CA ASN A 148 2.32 -31.07 -13.12
C ASN A 148 3.41 -31.52 -12.15
N THR A 149 3.09 -31.85 -10.91
CA THR A 149 4.09 -32.41 -9.99
C THR A 149 4.55 -33.76 -10.54
N PRO A 150 5.86 -33.96 -10.76
CA PRO A 150 6.39 -35.23 -11.24
C PRO A 150 6.31 -36.28 -10.12
N VAL A 151 5.73 -37.43 -10.45
CA VAL A 151 5.65 -38.62 -9.60
C VAL A 151 6.28 -39.79 -10.32
N GLN A 152 6.97 -40.65 -9.57
CA GLN A 152 7.55 -41.87 -10.13
C GLN A 152 6.46 -42.94 -10.25
N ALA A 153 6.29 -43.47 -11.45
CA ALA A 153 5.36 -44.56 -11.70
C ALA A 153 6.02 -45.67 -12.53
N MET A 154 5.57 -46.90 -12.34
CA MET A 154 6.00 -48.03 -13.15
C MET A 154 5.23 -48.01 -14.49
N ALA A 155 5.95 -47.94 -15.60
CA ALA A 155 5.39 -48.08 -16.93
C ALA A 155 5.83 -49.41 -17.57
N PRO A 156 5.20 -49.85 -18.68
CA PRO A 156 5.57 -51.09 -19.35
C PRO A 156 7.05 -51.16 -19.77
N THR A 157 7.67 -50.01 -20.02
CA THR A 157 9.09 -49.89 -20.41
C THR A 157 10.04 -49.71 -19.23
N GLY A 158 9.52 -49.69 -17.99
CA GLY A 158 10.30 -49.46 -16.76
C GLY A 158 9.85 -48.25 -15.94
N PRO A 159 10.57 -47.91 -14.88
CA PRO A 159 10.28 -46.76 -14.01
C PRO A 159 10.50 -45.44 -14.76
N GLN A 160 9.51 -44.56 -14.74
CA GLN A 160 9.61 -43.23 -15.33
C GLN A 160 8.92 -42.17 -14.45
N PHE A 161 9.35 -40.92 -14.59
CA PHE A 161 8.64 -39.78 -14.00
C PHE A 161 7.47 -39.40 -14.91
N VAL A 162 6.28 -39.37 -14.34
CA VAL A 162 5.04 -38.97 -14.99
C VAL A 162 4.45 -37.81 -14.20
N THR A 163 3.63 -36.99 -14.83
CA THR A 163 2.90 -35.95 -14.11
C THR A 163 1.74 -36.57 -13.33
N ASN A 164 1.35 -35.99 -12.20
CA ASN A 164 0.17 -36.44 -11.44
C ASN A 164 -1.10 -36.54 -12.32
N ALA A 165 -1.28 -35.64 -13.29
CA ALA A 165 -2.42 -35.72 -14.22
C ALA A 165 -2.41 -37.00 -15.09
N THR A 166 -1.25 -37.59 -15.34
CA THR A 166 -1.08 -38.82 -16.16
C THR A 166 -0.77 -40.05 -15.31
N ALA A 167 -0.74 -39.91 -13.99
CA ALA A 167 -0.52 -40.99 -13.04
C ALA A 167 -1.73 -41.93 -12.84
N PRO A 168 -3.01 -41.50 -12.96
CA PRO A 168 -4.15 -42.40 -12.81
C PRO A 168 -4.04 -43.61 -13.77
N GLY A 169 -4.15 -44.81 -13.20
CA GLY A 169 -4.02 -46.07 -13.93
C GLY A 169 -2.58 -46.61 -14.05
N LYS A 170 -1.57 -45.87 -13.60
CA LYS A 170 -0.19 -46.37 -13.51
C LYS A 170 0.08 -46.88 -12.08
N VAL A 171 0.85 -47.96 -11.96
CA VAL A 171 1.22 -48.50 -10.65
C VAL A 171 2.20 -47.52 -10.00
N PRO A 172 1.90 -46.97 -8.80
CA PRO A 172 2.82 -46.08 -8.13
C PRO A 172 4.10 -46.82 -7.78
N LEU A 173 5.25 -46.22 -8.05
CA LEU A 173 6.51 -46.74 -7.52
C LEU A 173 6.49 -46.46 -6.01
N ALA A 174 6.51 -47.52 -5.19
CA ALA A 174 6.59 -47.32 -3.75
C ALA A 174 7.85 -46.50 -3.45
N PRO A 175 7.75 -45.41 -2.64
CA PRO A 175 8.92 -44.62 -2.31
C PRO A 175 9.97 -45.53 -1.68
N GLU A 176 11.24 -45.29 -2.00
CA GLU A 176 12.36 -46.14 -1.59
C GLU A 176 12.34 -46.43 -0.07
N GLY A 177 11.96 -45.44 0.75
CA GLY A 177 11.79 -45.59 2.19
C GLY A 177 10.71 -46.60 2.59
N ASN A 178 9.59 -46.70 1.87
CA ASN A 178 8.54 -47.68 2.14
C ASN A 178 8.97 -49.08 1.74
N VAL A 179 9.68 -49.21 0.61
CA VAL A 179 10.24 -50.49 0.17
C VAL A 179 11.29 -50.97 1.18
N LYS A 180 12.25 -50.09 1.54
CA LYS A 180 13.27 -50.39 2.55
C LYS A 180 12.66 -50.68 3.90
N GLY A 181 11.68 -49.89 4.34
CA GLY A 181 10.96 -50.10 5.59
C GLY A 181 10.23 -51.44 5.63
N GLY A 182 9.59 -51.83 4.53
CA GLY A 182 8.97 -53.16 4.39
C GLY A 182 10.00 -54.29 4.46
N TYR A 183 11.14 -54.15 3.76
CA TYR A 183 12.23 -55.13 3.82
C TYR A 183 12.88 -55.22 5.20
N ILE A 184 13.09 -54.08 5.87
CA ILE A 184 13.60 -54.03 7.25
C ILE A 184 12.62 -54.70 8.21
N ALA A 185 11.32 -54.44 8.07
CA ALA A 185 10.30 -55.05 8.91
C ALA A 185 10.20 -56.57 8.70
N GLN A 186 10.30 -57.06 7.46
CA GLN A 186 10.29 -58.49 7.15
C GLN A 186 11.55 -59.21 7.65
N ASN A 187 12.69 -58.52 7.70
CA ASN A 187 13.97 -59.07 8.14
C ASN A 187 14.36 -58.59 9.55
N TRP A 188 13.41 -58.08 10.33
CA TRP A 188 13.68 -57.56 11.67
C TRP A 188 14.24 -58.67 12.56
N GLY A 189 15.45 -58.47 13.08
CA GLY A 189 16.20 -59.49 13.83
C GLY A 189 17.15 -60.36 13.00
N ASN A 190 17.06 -60.33 11.67
CA ASN A 190 17.96 -61.08 10.76
C ASN A 190 18.81 -60.18 9.85
N ILE A 191 18.76 -58.87 10.05
CA ILE A 191 19.42 -57.88 9.18
C ILE A 191 20.93 -58.12 9.06
N GLY A 192 21.59 -58.57 10.13
CA GLY A 192 23.04 -58.83 10.14
C GLY A 192 23.48 -60.08 9.37
N SER A 193 22.56 -60.96 8.98
CA SER A 193 22.86 -62.15 8.18
C SER A 193 22.56 -61.98 6.68
N LEU A 194 21.97 -60.84 6.28
CA LEU A 194 21.73 -60.53 4.87
C LEU A 194 23.04 -60.39 4.10
N PRO A 195 23.07 -60.65 2.78
CA PRO A 195 24.25 -60.38 1.96
C PRO A 195 24.73 -58.92 2.10
N PRO A 196 26.04 -58.64 2.07
CA PRO A 196 26.59 -57.30 2.27
C PRO A 196 25.98 -56.23 1.33
N ALA A 197 25.61 -56.61 0.11
CA ALA A 197 24.94 -55.71 -0.85
C ALA A 197 23.55 -55.29 -0.36
N GLU A 198 22.76 -56.19 0.23
CA GLU A 198 21.44 -55.90 0.77
C GLU A 198 21.54 -55.09 2.06
N GLN A 199 22.51 -55.41 2.93
CA GLN A 199 22.80 -54.61 4.10
C GLN A 199 23.16 -53.16 3.73
N ASN A 200 23.95 -52.95 2.67
CA ASN A 200 24.31 -51.62 2.17
C ASN A 200 23.07 -50.85 1.67
N VAL A 201 22.20 -51.50 0.90
CA VAL A 201 20.97 -50.87 0.37
C VAL A 201 20.01 -50.50 1.51
N LEU A 202 19.88 -51.36 2.53
CA LEU A 202 19.04 -51.10 3.70
C LEU A 202 19.68 -50.13 4.72
N GLY A 203 20.93 -49.70 4.49
CA GLY A 203 21.67 -48.83 5.39
C GLY A 203 22.09 -49.50 6.70
N ALA A 204 21.99 -50.82 6.77
CA ALA A 204 22.32 -51.64 7.94
C ALA A 204 23.70 -52.27 7.88
N ALA A 205 24.40 -52.14 6.74
CA ALA A 205 25.79 -52.52 6.66
C ALA A 205 26.56 -51.78 7.77
N PRO A 206 27.39 -52.47 8.55
CA PRO A 206 28.26 -51.82 9.51
C PRO A 206 29.10 -50.84 8.71
N LYS A 207 28.77 -49.55 8.80
CA LYS A 207 29.61 -48.49 8.23
C LYS A 207 30.95 -48.70 8.90
N PRO A 208 32.02 -49.06 8.16
CA PRO A 208 33.33 -49.28 8.75
C PRO A 208 33.72 -47.96 9.39
N GLU A 209 33.57 -47.89 10.72
CA GLU A 209 33.84 -46.75 11.59
C GLU A 209 33.77 -45.41 10.84
N ALA A 210 32.58 -45.06 10.35
CA ALA A 210 32.36 -43.75 9.78
C ALA A 210 32.29 -42.74 10.95
N GLU A 211 33.43 -42.54 11.61
CA GLU A 211 33.62 -41.34 12.42
C GLU A 211 33.21 -40.17 11.56
N PRO A 212 32.22 -39.37 11.99
CA PRO A 212 31.81 -38.20 11.25
C PRO A 212 33.06 -37.42 10.87
N GLU A 213 33.17 -36.97 9.63
CA GLU A 213 34.39 -36.36 9.10
C GLU A 213 34.92 -35.26 10.04
N MET A 214 34.02 -34.52 10.68
CA MET A 214 34.33 -33.51 11.70
C MET A 214 34.99 -34.09 12.96
N VAL A 215 34.52 -35.23 13.46
CA VAL A 215 35.13 -35.91 14.61
C VAL A 215 36.55 -36.38 14.25
N ARG A 216 36.73 -36.92 13.04
CA ARG A 216 38.05 -37.31 12.53
C ARG A 216 38.99 -36.11 12.41
N LEU A 217 38.52 -34.99 11.86
CA LEU A 217 39.30 -33.76 11.71
C LEU A 217 39.64 -33.12 13.07
N MET A 218 38.70 -33.08 14.02
CA MET A 218 38.95 -32.56 15.37
C MET A 218 39.95 -33.44 16.13
N ARG A 219 39.87 -34.77 15.99
CA ARG A 219 40.86 -35.68 16.56
C ARG A 219 42.23 -35.45 15.95
N HIS A 220 42.30 -35.33 14.63
CA HIS A 220 43.56 -35.07 13.92
C HIS A 220 44.22 -33.76 14.38
N ARG A 221 43.46 -32.66 14.45
CA ARG A 221 43.93 -31.37 15.00
C ARG A 221 44.50 -31.54 16.42
N ASN A 222 43.76 -32.21 17.30
CA ASN A 222 44.19 -32.39 18.68
C ASN A 222 45.46 -33.28 18.77
N GLN A 223 45.60 -34.29 17.91
CA GLN A 223 46.82 -35.10 17.84
C GLN A 223 48.04 -34.27 17.41
N LEU A 224 47.89 -33.39 16.40
CA LEU A 224 48.95 -32.50 15.93
C LEU A 224 49.41 -31.54 17.03
N TRP A 225 48.46 -30.88 17.71
CA TRP A 225 48.78 -29.96 18.81
C TRP A 225 49.41 -30.67 20.01
N ASN A 226 48.94 -31.88 20.36
CA ASN A 226 49.54 -32.69 21.42
C ASN A 226 50.96 -33.16 21.06
N ALA A 227 51.21 -33.51 19.80
CA ALA A 227 52.54 -33.88 19.32
C ALA A 227 53.50 -32.68 19.36
N ALA A 228 53.05 -31.51 18.90
CA ALA A 228 53.81 -30.27 18.97
C ALA A 228 54.18 -29.88 20.41
N GLY A 229 53.24 -30.04 21.36
CA GLY A 229 53.47 -29.71 22.77
C GLY A 229 54.53 -30.57 23.47
N ARG A 230 54.91 -31.71 22.90
CA ARG A 230 55.97 -32.60 23.43
C ARG A 230 57.37 -32.22 22.98
N LEU A 231 57.50 -31.32 21.99
CA LEU A 231 58.79 -30.89 21.45
C LEU A 231 59.28 -29.60 22.13
N PRO A 232 60.60 -29.43 22.31
CA PRO A 232 61.17 -28.25 22.94
C PRO A 232 60.88 -26.99 22.10
N LEU A 233 60.87 -25.81 22.75
CA LEU A 233 60.74 -24.54 22.01
C LEU A 233 61.96 -24.36 21.09
N GLY A 234 61.72 -23.97 19.84
CA GLY A 234 62.75 -23.77 18.82
C GLY A 234 63.06 -24.99 17.96
N ASP A 235 62.39 -26.13 18.20
CA ASP A 235 62.48 -27.29 17.30
C ASP A 235 61.66 -27.04 16.02
N PRO A 236 62.27 -27.10 14.81
CA PRO A 236 61.54 -26.88 13.55
C PRO A 236 60.39 -27.89 13.34
N ALA A 237 60.46 -29.09 13.91
CA ALA A 237 59.37 -30.07 13.82
C ALA A 237 58.15 -29.65 14.65
N ARG A 238 58.36 -28.89 15.74
CA ARG A 238 57.26 -28.30 16.52
C ARG A 238 56.51 -27.27 15.70
N ASP A 239 57.23 -26.39 15.03
CA ASP A 239 56.65 -25.32 14.22
C ASP A 239 55.84 -25.87 13.04
N GLN A 240 56.31 -26.98 12.44
CA GLN A 240 55.57 -27.67 11.38
C GLN A 240 54.26 -28.27 11.90
N LEU A 241 54.30 -29.02 13.01
CA LEU A 241 53.10 -29.64 13.59
C LEU A 241 52.08 -28.60 14.07
N GLN A 242 52.54 -27.45 14.59
CA GLN A 242 51.65 -26.34 14.93
C GLN A 242 50.96 -25.78 13.69
N ARG A 243 51.72 -25.54 12.61
CA ARG A 243 51.16 -25.04 11.34
C ARG A 243 50.12 -25.99 10.75
N GLU A 244 50.38 -27.30 10.71
CA GLU A 244 49.42 -28.30 10.22
C GLU A 244 48.15 -28.36 11.10
N GLY A 245 48.31 -28.21 12.42
CA GLY A 245 47.18 -28.12 13.34
C GLY A 245 46.32 -26.88 13.10
N ASP A 246 46.96 -25.73 12.87
CA ASP A 246 46.28 -24.46 12.59
C ASP A 246 45.58 -24.47 11.22
N GLU A 247 46.18 -25.07 10.20
CA GLU A 247 45.55 -25.30 8.90
C GLU A 247 44.33 -26.20 9.01
N THR A 248 44.42 -27.27 9.80
CA THR A 248 43.28 -28.17 10.08
C THR A 248 42.17 -27.43 10.83
N ASP A 249 42.50 -26.56 11.79
CA ASP A 249 41.53 -25.75 12.52
C ASP A 249 40.87 -24.69 11.61
N ALA A 250 41.64 -24.05 10.74
CA ALA A 250 41.13 -23.11 9.74
C ALA A 250 40.17 -23.81 8.76
N TYR A 251 40.50 -25.04 8.32
CA TYR A 251 39.62 -25.85 7.49
C TYR A 251 38.33 -26.24 8.21
N ILE A 252 38.40 -26.63 9.49
CA ILE A 252 37.23 -26.89 10.35
C ILE A 252 36.35 -25.64 10.44
N ARG A 253 36.94 -24.47 10.74
CA ARG A 253 36.21 -23.20 10.82
C ARG A 253 35.61 -22.82 9.48
N HIS A 254 36.31 -23.04 8.37
CA HIS A 254 35.81 -22.77 7.04
C HIS A 254 34.65 -23.71 6.68
N LYS A 255 34.70 -25.00 7.03
CA LYS A 255 33.55 -25.91 6.83
C LYS A 255 32.34 -25.49 7.67
N ILE A 256 32.56 -25.05 8.90
CA ILE A 256 31.50 -24.56 9.79
C ILE A 256 30.92 -23.23 9.27
N ALA A 257 31.76 -22.31 8.81
CA ALA A 257 31.36 -21.01 8.28
C ALA A 257 30.78 -21.11 6.84
N GLY A 258 31.16 -22.13 6.08
CA GLY A 258 30.86 -22.34 4.66
C GLY A 258 29.45 -22.84 4.36
N ASN A 259 28.44 -22.48 5.15
CA ASN A 259 27.03 -22.76 4.88
C ASN A 259 26.58 -24.24 4.86
N GLN A 260 27.42 -25.20 5.24
CA GLN A 260 26.96 -26.57 5.45
C GLN A 260 26.41 -26.68 6.88
N GLY A 261 25.12 -26.39 7.03
CA GLY A 261 24.44 -26.54 8.30
C GLY A 261 24.62 -27.96 8.84
N PHE A 262 24.86 -28.05 10.14
CA PHE A 262 25.16 -29.31 10.80
C PHE A 262 23.99 -29.76 11.65
N THR A 263 23.68 -31.04 11.53
CA THR A 263 22.69 -31.75 12.33
C THR A 263 23.43 -32.72 13.23
N ILE A 264 23.42 -32.47 14.54
CA ILE A 264 23.79 -33.50 15.52
C ILE A 264 22.57 -34.35 15.73
N GLN A 265 22.62 -35.62 15.37
CA GLN A 265 21.69 -36.59 15.92
C GLN A 265 22.33 -37.15 17.20
N GLN A 266 21.78 -36.79 18.35
CA GLN A 266 22.21 -37.32 19.63
C GLN A 266 21.84 -38.80 19.73
N PRO A 267 22.50 -39.58 20.62
CA PRO A 267 22.21 -41.01 20.80
C PRO A 267 20.76 -41.33 21.19
N ASP A 268 20.02 -40.36 21.73
CA ASP A 268 18.60 -40.46 22.09
C ASP A 268 17.65 -40.20 20.90
N GLY A 269 18.21 -39.95 19.70
CA GLY A 269 17.47 -39.68 18.47
C GLY A 269 17.12 -38.21 18.24
N THR A 270 17.42 -37.31 19.18
CA THR A 270 17.15 -35.87 19.00
C THR A 270 18.10 -35.25 17.97
N VAL A 271 17.55 -34.48 17.04
CA VAL A 271 18.31 -33.79 15.99
C VAL A 271 18.43 -32.31 16.35
N ILE A 272 19.62 -31.87 16.75
CA ILE A 272 19.93 -30.47 16.97
C ILE A 272 20.57 -29.92 15.70
N SER A 273 19.82 -29.09 14.97
CA SER A 273 20.32 -28.36 13.82
C SER A 273 20.78 -26.98 14.27
N MET A 274 22.09 -26.71 14.20
CA MET A 274 22.65 -25.39 14.48
C MET A 274 23.34 -24.84 13.23
N GLY A 275 22.94 -23.62 12.84
CA GLY A 275 23.49 -22.90 11.68
C GLY A 275 22.83 -23.30 10.35
N GLY A 276 21.64 -22.76 10.07
CA GLY A 276 21.02 -22.85 8.76
C GLY A 276 20.64 -21.46 8.26
N ALA A 277 21.23 -21.02 7.15
CA ALA A 277 20.97 -19.76 6.47
C ALA A 277 19.59 -19.70 5.76
N GLY A 278 18.54 -20.26 6.37
CA GLY A 278 17.16 -20.03 5.94
C GLY A 278 16.66 -18.61 6.26
N ASN A 279 17.25 -17.96 7.27
CA ASN A 279 16.79 -16.65 7.76
C ASN A 279 17.57 -15.45 7.21
N ASP A 280 18.71 -15.66 6.56
CA ASP A 280 19.65 -14.59 6.22
C ASP A 280 19.28 -13.86 4.90
N ALA A 281 18.76 -14.60 3.92
CA ALA A 281 18.19 -14.02 2.71
C ALA A 281 16.88 -13.25 2.99
N VAL A 282 16.11 -13.72 3.97
CA VAL A 282 14.88 -13.06 4.43
C VAL A 282 15.21 -11.80 5.23
N GLY A 283 16.22 -11.86 6.11
CA GLY A 283 16.72 -10.70 6.85
C GLY A 283 17.26 -9.61 5.93
N ARG A 284 18.05 -9.99 4.91
CA ARG A 284 18.56 -9.05 3.90
C ARG A 284 17.47 -8.43 3.05
N ARG A 285 16.52 -9.22 2.53
CA ARG A 285 15.37 -8.66 1.78
C ARG A 285 14.56 -7.69 2.63
N LYS A 286 14.29 -8.02 3.90
CA LYS A 286 13.60 -7.10 4.82
C LYS A 286 14.39 -5.81 5.07
N ALA A 287 15.71 -5.91 5.16
CA ALA A 287 16.58 -4.74 5.31
C ALA A 287 16.57 -3.86 4.05
N GLU A 288 16.65 -4.47 2.86
CA GLU A 288 16.55 -3.78 1.56
C GLU A 288 15.17 -3.12 1.37
N GLU A 289 14.08 -3.82 1.66
CA GLU A 289 12.72 -3.27 1.65
C GLU A 289 12.55 -2.10 2.63
N GLY A 290 13.15 -2.20 3.82
CA GLY A 290 13.15 -1.12 4.81
C GLY A 290 13.92 0.12 4.33
N MET A 291 15.08 -0.08 3.69
CA MET A 291 15.88 1.02 3.13
C MET A 291 15.14 1.74 1.98
N LEU A 292 14.45 1.00 1.12
CA LEU A 292 13.60 1.58 0.06
C LEU A 292 12.47 2.43 0.64
N GLY A 293 11.74 1.91 1.62
CA GLY A 293 10.65 2.65 2.28
C GLY A 293 11.13 3.94 2.96
N ILE A 294 12.33 3.95 3.53
CA ILE A 294 12.93 5.15 4.13
C ILE A 294 13.25 6.21 3.07
N ARG A 295 13.76 5.82 1.90
CA ARG A 295 14.06 6.77 0.81
C ARG A 295 12.79 7.39 0.24
N GLU A 296 11.77 6.58 0.00
CA GLU A 296 10.44 7.06 -0.41
C GLU A 296 9.89 8.06 0.62
N SER A 297 9.97 7.71 1.91
CA SER A 297 9.56 8.59 3.01
C SER A 297 10.34 9.92 3.00
N ASN A 298 11.67 9.88 2.83
CA ASN A 298 12.50 11.09 2.77
C ASN A 298 12.18 11.97 1.55
N ALA A 299 11.87 11.39 0.39
CA ALA A 299 11.44 12.15 -0.78
C ALA A 299 10.10 12.85 -0.53
N ILE A 300 9.13 12.17 0.09
CA ILE A 300 7.83 12.76 0.48
C ILE A 300 8.02 13.87 1.52
N ILE A 301 8.89 13.65 2.51
CA ILE A 301 9.22 14.63 3.54
C ILE A 301 9.80 15.90 2.91
N ASN A 302 10.73 15.78 1.95
CA ASN A 302 11.29 16.92 1.25
C ASN A 302 10.22 17.67 0.44
N THR A 303 9.32 16.96 -0.26
CA THR A 303 8.23 17.59 -1.01
C THR A 303 7.24 18.31 -0.08
N LEU A 304 6.91 17.73 1.08
CA LEU A 304 6.05 18.38 2.08
C LEU A 304 6.72 19.58 2.76
N ASP A 305 8.04 19.53 3.03
CA ASP A 305 8.79 20.66 3.59
C ASP A 305 8.84 21.82 2.60
N LYS A 306 9.02 21.51 1.31
CA LYS A 306 8.93 22.50 0.22
C LYS A 306 7.53 23.10 0.13
N LEU A 307 6.48 22.29 0.16
CA LEU A 307 5.09 22.77 0.15
C LEU A 307 4.78 23.65 1.37
N ALA A 308 5.27 23.28 2.56
CA ALA A 308 5.12 24.08 3.77
C ALA A 308 5.91 25.40 3.74
N THR A 309 7.00 25.44 2.97
CA THR A 309 7.82 26.64 2.77
C THR A 309 7.19 27.57 1.73
N ASP A 310 6.78 27.03 0.59
CA ASP A 310 6.25 27.79 -0.53
C ASP A 310 4.80 28.24 -0.29
N LYS A 311 4.02 27.44 0.44
CA LYS A 311 2.59 27.64 0.67
C LYS A 311 2.18 27.41 2.13
N PRO A 312 2.62 28.28 3.07
CA PRO A 312 2.36 28.09 4.49
C PRO A 312 0.86 28.15 4.87
N HIS A 313 0.02 28.80 4.06
CA HIS A 313 -1.43 28.89 4.29
C HIS A 313 -2.16 27.56 4.10
N LEU A 314 -1.53 26.57 3.45
CA LEU A 314 -2.09 25.22 3.30
C LEU A 314 -2.01 24.39 4.59
N PHE A 315 -1.35 24.88 5.64
CA PHE A 315 -1.16 24.13 6.88
C PHE A 315 -1.81 24.84 8.06
N GLY A 316 -2.28 24.08 9.06
CA GLY A 316 -2.88 24.62 10.27
C GLY A 316 -4.34 25.03 10.11
N ALA A 317 -4.79 25.97 10.94
CA ALA A 317 -6.18 26.42 10.93
C ALA A 317 -6.65 26.97 9.58
N THR A 318 -5.77 27.69 8.85
CA THR A 318 -6.09 28.22 7.51
C THR A 318 -6.26 27.09 6.49
N GLY A 319 -5.33 26.12 6.50
CA GLY A 319 -5.44 24.92 5.68
C GLY A 319 -6.70 24.13 6.01
N TYR A 320 -6.98 23.87 7.28
CA TYR A 320 -8.20 23.19 7.71
C TYR A 320 -9.49 23.87 7.18
N LEU A 321 -9.58 25.19 7.31
CA LEU A 321 -10.74 25.94 6.81
C LEU A 321 -10.88 25.86 5.30
N LEU A 322 -9.75 25.92 4.59
CA LEU A 322 -9.72 25.73 3.14
C LEU A 322 -10.16 24.32 2.73
N ASP A 323 -9.75 23.28 3.46
CA ASP A 323 -10.04 21.88 3.14
C ASP A 323 -11.54 21.64 3.34
N LYS A 324 -12.10 22.16 4.43
CA LYS A 324 -13.55 22.12 4.66
C LYS A 324 -14.34 22.94 3.64
N ALA A 325 -13.84 24.09 3.22
CA ALA A 325 -14.49 24.91 2.19
C ALA A 325 -14.50 24.19 0.83
N GLN A 326 -13.37 23.59 0.42
CA GLN A 326 -13.28 22.83 -0.82
C GLN A 326 -14.06 21.51 -0.75
N GLY A 327 -14.05 20.82 0.39
CA GLY A 327 -14.85 19.61 0.62
C GLY A 327 -16.35 19.90 0.60
N ALA A 328 -16.79 21.01 1.19
CA ALA A 328 -18.17 21.48 1.10
C ALA A 328 -18.54 21.87 -0.34
N ALA A 329 -17.64 22.50 -1.09
CA ALA A 329 -17.84 22.81 -2.50
C ALA A 329 -17.94 21.54 -3.37
N ALA A 330 -17.09 20.53 -3.13
CA ALA A 330 -17.13 19.24 -3.82
C ALA A 330 -18.39 18.43 -3.46
N PHE A 331 -18.82 18.47 -2.19
CA PHE A 331 -20.08 17.86 -1.75
C PHE A 331 -21.29 18.55 -2.36
N ALA A 332 -21.29 19.90 -2.40
CA ALA A 332 -22.31 20.69 -3.07
C ALA A 332 -22.34 20.36 -4.57
N GLN A 333 -21.18 20.27 -5.22
CA GLN A 333 -21.07 19.91 -6.63
C GLN A 333 -21.59 18.49 -6.90
N ASN A 334 -21.24 17.50 -6.08
CA ASN A 334 -21.77 16.13 -6.20
C ASN A 334 -23.28 16.05 -5.94
N LEU A 335 -23.82 16.86 -5.03
CA LEU A 335 -25.26 17.00 -4.82
C LEU A 335 -25.93 17.67 -6.03
N ILE A 336 -25.30 18.68 -6.63
CA ILE A 336 -25.84 19.39 -7.79
C ILE A 336 -25.80 18.52 -9.06
N ASP A 337 -24.73 17.76 -9.26
CA ASP A 337 -24.64 16.79 -10.36
C ASP A 337 -25.66 15.65 -10.20
N ALA A 338 -25.99 15.30 -8.95
CA ALA A 338 -27.04 14.32 -8.65
C ALA A 338 -28.48 14.88 -8.77
N PHE A 339 -28.69 16.19 -8.63
CA PHE A 339 -30.04 16.77 -8.47
C PHE A 339 -30.39 17.95 -9.41
N GLY A 340 -29.53 18.36 -10.34
CA GLY A 340 -29.93 19.26 -11.44
C GLY A 340 -28.90 20.29 -11.91
N GLY A 341 -27.84 19.83 -12.57
CA GLY A 341 -27.17 20.49 -13.70
C GLY A 341 -26.30 21.75 -13.44
N GLU A 342 -25.20 21.85 -14.20
CA GLU A 342 -24.14 22.88 -14.14
C GLU A 342 -24.59 24.34 -14.05
N ARG A 343 -25.80 24.68 -14.56
CA ARG A 343 -26.33 26.06 -14.53
C ARG A 343 -26.62 26.57 -13.12
N ALA A 344 -27.17 25.74 -12.23
CA ALA A 344 -27.49 26.15 -10.87
C ALA A 344 -26.23 26.46 -10.06
N TRP A 345 -25.14 25.71 -10.28
CA TRP A 345 -23.86 25.94 -9.64
C TRP A 345 -23.15 27.19 -10.16
N ALA A 346 -23.15 27.41 -11.48
CA ALA A 346 -22.55 28.60 -12.08
C ALA A 346 -23.18 29.89 -11.53
N GLU A 347 -24.51 29.91 -11.34
CA GLU A 347 -25.21 31.02 -10.69
C GLU A 347 -24.86 31.14 -9.20
N GLN A 348 -24.81 30.04 -8.45
CA GLN A 348 -24.50 30.06 -7.01
C GLN A 348 -23.05 30.52 -6.73
N VAL A 349 -22.08 30.06 -7.52
CA VAL A 349 -20.66 30.45 -7.41
C VAL A 349 -20.47 31.91 -7.83
N SER A 350 -21.17 32.34 -8.89
CA SER A 350 -21.24 33.75 -9.28
C SER A 350 -21.77 34.61 -8.14
N LYS A 351 -22.84 34.17 -7.46
CA LYS A 351 -23.47 34.89 -6.36
C LYS A 351 -22.59 34.95 -5.12
N ILE A 352 -21.95 33.85 -4.73
CA ILE A 352 -20.98 33.81 -3.62
C ILE A 352 -19.76 34.69 -3.93
N ARG A 353 -19.27 34.69 -5.17
CA ARG A 353 -18.19 35.61 -5.59
C ARG A 353 -18.63 37.07 -5.54
N GLN A 354 -19.84 37.39 -6.00
CA GLN A 354 -20.40 38.75 -5.95
C GLN A 354 -20.65 39.22 -4.52
N GLU A 355 -21.15 38.36 -3.64
CA GLU A 355 -21.36 38.67 -2.22
C GLU A 355 -20.03 38.81 -1.47
N ALA A 356 -19.04 37.97 -1.76
CA ALA A 356 -17.70 38.11 -1.21
C ALA A 356 -17.00 39.38 -1.73
N LEU A 357 -17.16 39.73 -3.01
CA LEU A 357 -16.69 41.00 -3.57
C LEU A 357 -17.39 42.21 -2.91
N ALA A 358 -18.71 42.14 -2.73
CA ALA A 358 -19.50 43.19 -2.08
C ALA A 358 -19.13 43.38 -0.60
N ASN A 359 -18.67 42.32 0.08
CA ASN A 359 -18.19 42.37 1.46
C ASN A 359 -16.69 42.69 1.59
N GLY A 360 -16.03 43.16 0.51
CA GLY A 360 -14.61 43.52 0.53
C GLY A 360 -13.65 42.32 0.64
N MET A 361 -14.14 41.10 0.37
CA MET A 361 -13.34 39.87 0.35
C MET A 361 -12.82 39.51 -1.04
N GLY A 362 -13.03 40.34 -2.07
CA GLY A 362 -12.59 40.08 -3.46
C GLY A 362 -11.14 39.63 -3.59
N ASP A 363 -10.23 40.34 -2.91
CA ASP A 363 -8.78 40.05 -2.90
C ASP A 363 -8.44 38.80 -2.07
N LYS A 364 -9.42 38.28 -1.33
CA LYS A 364 -9.39 37.09 -0.48
C LYS A 364 -10.18 35.92 -1.09
N ILE A 365 -10.53 35.93 -2.37
CA ILE A 365 -11.19 34.78 -3.03
C ILE A 365 -10.19 33.83 -3.72
N PRO A 366 -9.05 34.28 -4.29
CA PRO A 366 -8.11 33.37 -4.97
C PRO A 366 -7.53 32.27 -4.07
N TRP A 367 -7.44 32.46 -2.75
CA TRP A 367 -6.94 31.43 -1.83
C TRP A 367 -7.94 30.32 -1.53
N LEU A 368 -9.26 30.54 -1.71
CA LEU A 368 -10.29 29.55 -1.40
C LEU A 368 -10.18 28.27 -2.24
N PHE A 369 -9.59 28.35 -3.44
CA PHE A 369 -9.35 27.21 -4.33
C PHE A 369 -7.87 27.09 -4.68
N ASP A 370 -7.05 26.67 -3.71
CA ASP A 370 -5.68 26.25 -3.98
C ASP A 370 -5.65 24.81 -4.50
N GLN A 371 -5.12 24.60 -5.70
CA GLN A 371 -5.03 23.28 -6.35
C GLN A 371 -4.09 22.32 -5.60
N ASP A 372 -3.17 22.86 -4.79
CA ASP A 372 -2.20 22.05 -4.03
C ASP A 372 -2.76 21.49 -2.71
N MET A 373 -4.04 21.71 -2.42
CA MET A 373 -4.75 21.04 -1.34
C MET A 373 -4.76 19.51 -1.48
N GLY A 374 -5.10 19.05 -2.68
CA GLY A 374 -5.15 17.62 -2.98
C GLY A 374 -3.76 16.99 -2.88
N SER A 375 -2.72 17.70 -3.33
CA SER A 375 -1.34 17.23 -3.24
C SER A 375 -0.86 17.18 -1.79
N ARG A 376 -1.18 18.18 -0.95
CA ARG A 376 -0.92 18.16 0.50
C ARG A 376 -1.51 16.92 1.17
N ASN A 377 -2.81 16.67 1.00
CA ASN A 377 -3.51 15.55 1.65
C ASN A 377 -2.97 14.20 1.17
N THR A 378 -2.69 14.09 -0.13
CA THR A 378 -2.11 12.87 -0.72
C THR A 378 -0.71 12.62 -0.16
N LEU A 379 0.18 13.62 -0.19
CA LEU A 379 1.54 13.49 0.32
C LEU A 379 1.56 13.15 1.81
N HIS A 380 0.67 13.74 2.61
CA HIS A 380 0.55 13.42 4.03
C HIS A 380 0.03 11.99 4.26
N GLY A 381 -0.97 11.55 3.50
CA GLY A 381 -1.46 10.17 3.54
C GLY A 381 -0.40 9.14 3.14
N VAL A 382 0.40 9.42 2.10
CA VAL A 382 1.52 8.55 1.70
C VAL A 382 2.63 8.58 2.76
N LEU A 383 2.89 9.72 3.39
CA LEU A 383 3.84 9.82 4.50
C LEU A 383 3.41 8.93 5.68
N LEU A 384 2.14 9.02 6.10
CA LEU A 384 1.53 8.17 7.12
C LEU A 384 1.69 6.68 6.80
N TYR A 385 1.35 6.30 5.57
CA TYR A 385 1.51 4.93 5.12
C TYR A 385 2.98 4.47 5.14
N SER A 386 3.90 5.30 4.66
CA SER A 386 5.34 5.00 4.67
C SER A 386 5.88 4.83 6.09
N TYR A 387 5.40 5.65 7.04
CA TYR A 387 5.77 5.58 8.45
C TYR A 387 5.30 4.28 9.10
N LEU A 388 4.05 3.88 8.87
CA LEU A 388 3.46 2.64 9.37
C LEU A 388 4.16 1.41 8.77
N ARG A 389 4.44 1.45 7.45
CA ARG A 389 5.23 0.42 6.77
C ARG A 389 6.63 0.28 7.38
N ALA A 390 7.28 1.39 7.71
CA ALA A 390 8.59 1.38 8.37
C ALA A 390 8.55 0.81 9.81
N GLN A 391 7.38 0.75 10.45
CA GLN A 391 7.17 0.04 11.72
C GLN A 391 6.86 -1.45 11.53
N GLY A 392 6.89 -1.96 10.30
CA GLY A 392 6.57 -3.34 9.97
C GLY A 392 5.08 -3.62 9.84
N GLN A 393 4.22 -2.60 9.90
CA GLN A 393 2.80 -2.74 9.69
C GLN A 393 2.47 -2.55 8.21
N THR A 394 1.99 -3.60 7.55
CA THR A 394 1.62 -3.56 6.13
C THR A 394 0.26 -4.22 5.89
N GLY A 395 -0.44 -3.77 4.85
CA GLY A 395 -1.70 -4.36 4.41
C GLY A 395 -2.85 -4.21 5.42
N ALA A 396 -3.70 -5.22 5.49
CA ALA A 396 -4.91 -5.23 6.32
C ALA A 396 -4.65 -5.23 7.85
N GLY A 397 -3.38 -5.36 8.26
CA GLY A 397 -2.98 -5.33 9.67
C GLY A 397 -2.83 -3.92 10.27
N VAL A 398 -2.94 -2.87 9.45
CA VAL A 398 -2.90 -1.47 9.94
C VAL A 398 -4.23 -1.15 10.62
N SER A 399 -4.23 -1.02 11.94
CA SER A 399 -5.45 -0.66 12.67
C SER A 399 -5.70 0.85 12.61
N LYS A 400 -6.95 1.27 12.83
CA LYS A 400 -7.28 2.70 13.00
C LYS A 400 -6.46 3.35 14.11
N HIS A 401 -6.19 2.59 15.18
CA HIS A 401 -5.37 3.06 16.29
C HIS A 401 -3.93 3.37 15.86
N ASP A 402 -3.35 2.54 14.98
CA ASP A 402 -2.00 2.77 14.46
C ASP A 402 -1.94 4.03 13.59
N VAL A 403 -2.96 4.25 12.74
CA VAL A 403 -3.10 5.47 11.94
C VAL A 403 -3.21 6.70 12.84
N GLU A 404 -4.07 6.66 13.87
CA GLU A 404 -4.23 7.76 14.83
C GLU A 404 -2.93 8.03 15.62
N MET A 405 -2.17 7.00 15.98
CA MET A 405 -0.88 7.15 16.66
C MET A 405 0.19 7.71 15.73
N ALA A 406 0.21 7.29 14.47
CA ALA A 406 1.08 7.85 13.44
C ALA A 406 0.72 9.32 13.16
N GLU A 407 -0.56 9.66 13.08
CA GLU A 407 -1.04 11.05 12.93
C GLU A 407 -0.66 11.92 14.13
N LYS A 408 -0.75 11.40 15.35
CA LYS A 408 -0.29 12.11 16.56
C LYS A 408 1.21 12.34 16.56
N THR A 409 1.97 11.41 15.99
CA THR A 409 3.44 11.48 15.97
C THR A 409 3.96 12.40 14.86
N ILE A 410 3.40 12.27 13.65
CA ILE A 410 3.76 13.06 12.47
C ILE A 410 3.14 14.46 12.55
N GLY A 411 2.00 14.58 13.21
CA GLY A 411 1.13 15.75 13.19
C GLY A 411 0.14 15.67 12.03
N SER A 412 -1.08 16.18 12.24
CA SER A 412 -2.06 16.38 11.18
C SER A 412 -1.89 17.77 10.55
N PRO A 413 -1.83 17.88 9.22
CA PRO A 413 -1.80 19.18 8.51
C PRO A 413 -3.07 19.99 8.77
N ASP A 414 -4.15 19.30 9.17
CA ASP A 414 -5.48 19.81 9.46
C ASP A 414 -5.73 20.13 10.93
N SER A 415 -4.73 19.89 11.79
CA SER A 415 -4.85 20.29 13.19
C SER A 415 -4.96 21.81 13.30
N LEU A 416 -6.01 22.31 13.96
CA LEU A 416 -6.20 23.74 14.27
C LEU A 416 -4.99 24.35 15.03
N TRP A 417 -4.15 23.50 15.63
CA TRP A 417 -2.98 23.90 16.41
C TRP A 417 -1.64 23.69 15.67
N SER A 418 -1.65 23.12 14.47
CA SER A 418 -0.46 23.05 13.62
C SER A 418 -0.28 24.36 12.86
N ASN A 419 0.96 24.68 12.52
CA ASN A 419 1.30 25.74 11.59
C ASN A 419 2.46 25.23 10.72
N ALA A 420 2.76 25.89 9.60
CA ALA A 420 3.81 25.47 8.69
C ALA A 420 5.14 25.21 9.42
N SER A 421 5.54 26.08 10.37
CA SER A 421 6.77 25.90 11.16
C SER A 421 6.77 24.61 11.99
N LYS A 422 5.65 24.26 12.64
CA LYS A 422 5.53 23.02 13.41
C LYS A 422 5.58 21.80 12.50
N VAL A 423 4.89 21.83 11.36
CA VAL A 423 4.91 20.73 10.39
C VAL A 423 6.34 20.53 9.89
N ARG A 424 7.05 21.59 9.52
CA ARG A 424 8.47 21.51 9.12
C ARG A 424 9.36 20.93 10.21
N SER A 425 9.17 21.34 11.47
CA SER A 425 9.93 20.76 12.59
C SER A 425 9.67 19.26 12.78
N SER A 426 8.42 18.81 12.61
CA SER A 426 8.07 17.38 12.68
C SER A 426 8.64 16.59 11.49
N LEU A 427 8.59 17.17 10.29
CA LEU A 427 9.18 16.59 9.08
C LEU A 427 10.70 16.42 9.20
N GLN A 428 11.38 17.42 9.77
CA GLN A 428 12.82 17.36 10.02
C GLN A 428 13.17 16.31 11.08
N MET A 429 12.36 16.17 12.12
CA MET A 429 12.52 15.09 13.10
C MET A 429 12.36 13.70 12.46
N LEU A 430 11.34 13.52 11.60
CA LEU A 430 11.12 12.27 10.87
C LEU A 430 12.30 11.95 9.94
N LYS A 431 12.84 12.95 9.23
CA LYS A 431 14.03 12.79 8.39
C LYS A 431 15.23 12.30 9.20
N ASN A 432 15.50 12.92 10.36
CA ASN A 432 16.58 12.49 11.24
C ASN A 432 16.40 11.05 11.75
N MET A 433 15.16 10.65 12.06
CA MET A 433 14.85 9.27 12.47
C MET A 433 15.04 8.28 11.32
N ASN A 434 14.60 8.65 10.11
CA ASN A 434 14.76 7.87 8.90
C ASN A 434 16.24 7.67 8.57
N ASP A 435 17.06 8.71 8.65
CA ASP A 435 18.50 8.63 8.40
C ASP A 435 19.20 7.71 9.43
N ALA A 436 18.81 7.79 10.70
CA ALA A 436 19.32 6.87 11.74
C ALA A 436 18.92 5.41 11.47
N ARG A 437 17.68 5.16 11.06
CA ARG A 437 17.19 3.81 10.68
C ARG A 437 17.92 3.28 9.45
N PHE A 438 18.12 4.13 8.45
CA PHE A 438 18.85 3.78 7.23
C PHE A 438 20.28 3.31 7.57
N GLN A 439 20.97 4.00 8.47
CA GLN A 439 22.31 3.59 8.91
C GLN A 439 22.34 2.23 9.64
N VAL A 440 21.27 1.86 10.34
CA VAL A 440 21.15 0.54 10.98
C VAL A 440 20.88 -0.54 9.93
N LEU A 441 19.92 -0.31 9.03
CA LEU A 441 19.57 -1.27 7.97
C LEU A 441 20.71 -1.47 6.98
N ASN A 442 21.44 -0.41 6.62
CA ASN A 442 22.61 -0.50 5.75
C ASN A 442 23.72 -1.35 6.39
N ARG A 443 23.92 -1.24 7.72
CA ARG A 443 24.83 -2.13 8.45
C ARG A 443 24.36 -3.59 8.42
N GLN A 444 23.06 -3.83 8.55
CA GLN A 444 22.49 -5.19 8.46
C GLN A 444 22.53 -5.76 7.03
N ALA A 445 22.44 -4.92 6.01
CA ALA A 445 22.55 -5.31 4.60
C ALA A 445 24.01 -5.55 4.13
N GLY A 446 24.99 -5.44 5.03
CA GLY A 446 26.40 -5.63 4.70
C GLY A 446 27.04 -4.44 3.99
N GLY A 447 26.50 -3.23 4.17
CA GLY A 447 27.07 -1.98 3.66
C GLY A 447 26.92 -1.78 2.14
N ARG A 448 26.15 -2.63 1.46
CA ARG A 448 25.76 -2.41 0.07
C ARG A 448 24.52 -1.53 0.05
N ASP A 449 24.65 -0.34 -0.54
CA ASP A 449 23.51 0.50 -0.87
C ASP A 449 22.84 -0.06 -2.14
N PRO A 450 21.65 -0.70 -2.05
CA PRO A 450 21.00 -1.32 -3.20
C PRO A 450 20.39 -0.30 -4.19
N SER A 451 20.54 1.01 -3.95
CA SER A 451 19.61 2.02 -4.46
C SER A 451 20.26 3.20 -5.18
N ALA A 452 21.38 3.01 -5.88
CA ALA A 452 22.09 4.03 -6.65
C ALA A 452 21.32 4.67 -7.85
N GLY A 453 19.98 4.74 -7.83
CA GLY A 453 19.17 5.32 -8.92
C GLY A 453 17.76 5.83 -8.54
N TYR A 454 17.44 6.01 -7.26
CA TYR A 454 16.12 6.53 -6.86
C TYR A 454 16.08 8.07 -6.82
N PRO A 455 14.96 8.70 -7.22
CA PRO A 455 14.82 10.15 -7.19
C PRO A 455 14.76 10.70 -5.75
N THR A 456 15.34 11.89 -5.53
CA THR A 456 15.39 12.56 -4.22
C THR A 456 14.14 13.37 -3.89
N GLU A 457 13.27 13.58 -4.87
CA GLU A 457 12.02 14.35 -4.77
C GLU A 457 10.92 13.68 -5.62
N PHE A 458 9.67 13.70 -5.14
CA PHE A 458 8.52 13.33 -5.97
C PHE A 458 8.15 14.51 -6.87
N PRO A 459 7.99 14.30 -8.20
CA PRO A 459 7.50 15.35 -9.08
C PRO A 459 6.07 15.70 -8.64
N MET A 460 5.87 16.97 -8.24
CA MET A 460 4.52 17.46 -7.98
C MET A 460 3.75 17.43 -9.30
N PRO A 461 2.50 16.92 -9.34
CA PRO A 461 1.67 17.00 -10.53
C PRO A 461 1.45 18.47 -10.88
N SER A 462 2.16 19.00 -11.88
CA SER A 462 1.88 20.34 -12.37
C SER A 462 0.57 20.30 -13.17
N ALA A 463 -0.37 21.16 -12.80
CA ALA A 463 -1.52 21.43 -13.67
C ALA A 463 -0.97 21.94 -15.01
N SER A 464 -1.36 21.30 -16.12
CA SER A 464 -0.96 21.69 -17.46
C SER A 464 -1.24 23.17 -17.69
N GLN A 465 -0.20 24.00 -17.77
CA GLN A 465 -0.32 25.34 -18.31
C GLN A 465 -0.75 25.22 -19.77
N GLY A 466 -1.96 25.66 -20.08
CA GLY A 466 -2.46 25.73 -21.45
C GLY A 466 -1.51 26.54 -22.33
N SER A 467 -1.12 25.97 -23.47
CA SER A 467 -0.27 26.63 -24.45
C SER A 467 -0.96 27.86 -25.04
N PRO A 468 -0.28 29.01 -25.18
CA PRO A 468 -0.81 30.14 -25.93
C PRO A 468 -0.75 29.88 -27.45
N ALA A 469 -1.71 30.47 -28.17
CA ALA A 469 -1.92 30.35 -29.61
C ALA A 469 -0.70 30.83 -30.45
N PRO A 470 -0.45 30.25 -31.65
CA PRO A 470 0.70 30.62 -32.48
C PRO A 470 0.37 31.79 -33.41
N GLY A 471 1.19 32.83 -33.39
CA GLY A 471 1.13 33.92 -34.35
C GLY A 471 2.38 34.79 -34.38
N ALA A 472 2.96 34.90 -35.59
CA ALA A 472 4.01 35.83 -36.04
C ALA A 472 5.49 35.48 -35.74
N ALA A 473 6.12 34.81 -36.71
CA ALA A 473 7.54 35.01 -37.06
C ALA A 473 7.67 36.28 -37.94
N PRO A 474 8.87 36.87 -38.18
CA PRO A 474 9.77 36.21 -39.15
C PRO A 474 11.30 36.49 -39.06
N PHE A 475 12.04 35.62 -39.79
CA PHE A 475 13.42 35.71 -40.34
C PHE A 475 14.63 35.71 -39.38
N GLY A 476 15.66 34.87 -39.54
CA GLY A 476 15.91 33.86 -40.57
C GLY A 476 17.26 33.14 -40.48
N LYS A 477 17.51 32.31 -41.52
CA LYS A 477 18.77 31.73 -42.03
C LYS A 477 19.47 30.69 -41.15
N ASP A 478 20.01 29.59 -41.62
CA ASP A 478 19.99 28.82 -42.88
C ASP A 478 20.86 27.56 -42.59
N GLN A 479 20.79 26.52 -43.44
CA GLN A 479 21.57 25.25 -43.48
C GLN A 479 20.78 23.99 -43.02
N SER A 480 20.06 23.32 -43.94
CA SER A 480 20.53 22.22 -44.83
C SER A 480 20.72 20.90 -44.06
N ARG A 481 20.22 19.70 -44.40
CA ARG A 481 19.73 19.03 -45.64
C ARG A 481 19.20 17.66 -45.13
N ALA A 482 18.02 17.12 -45.44
CA ALA A 482 17.65 16.22 -46.57
C ALA A 482 16.36 15.43 -46.16
N PRO A 483 15.64 14.69 -47.05
CA PRO A 483 14.19 14.86 -47.21
C PRO A 483 13.29 13.64 -46.92
N GLY A 484 12.01 13.93 -46.64
CA GLY A 484 10.88 13.37 -47.40
C GLY A 484 10.02 12.27 -46.77
N GLY A 485 8.78 12.62 -46.42
CA GLY A 485 7.66 11.67 -46.24
C GLY A 485 6.57 12.14 -45.26
N ALA A 486 5.67 13.02 -45.71
CA ALA A 486 4.55 13.55 -44.90
C ALA A 486 3.34 12.58 -44.85
N PRO A 487 2.55 12.58 -43.77
CA PRO A 487 1.15 12.18 -43.81
C PRO A 487 0.20 13.39 -43.66
N ALA A 488 -0.99 13.24 -44.26
CA ALA A 488 -2.06 14.23 -44.37
C ALA A 488 -2.79 14.50 -43.01
N PRO A 489 -3.47 15.65 -42.86
CA PRO A 489 -4.03 16.11 -41.59
C PRO A 489 -5.50 15.73 -41.42
N GLY A 490 -5.85 15.16 -40.26
CA GLY A 490 -7.23 14.88 -39.88
C GLY A 490 -7.36 13.89 -38.74
N GLN A 491 -6.84 14.21 -37.54
CA GLN A 491 -7.11 13.41 -36.35
C GLN A 491 -7.41 14.34 -35.17
N VAL A 492 -8.66 14.28 -34.74
CA VAL A 492 -9.24 14.94 -33.56
C VAL A 492 -8.92 14.09 -32.33
N ASP A 493 -8.36 14.73 -31.30
CA ASP A 493 -8.03 14.10 -30.02
C ASP A 493 -9.29 13.72 -29.24
N GLY A 494 -9.61 12.42 -29.24
CA GLY A 494 -10.59 11.79 -28.37
C GLY A 494 -9.90 10.73 -27.50
N ARG A 495 -9.87 10.97 -26.19
CA ARG A 495 -9.37 10.10 -25.12
C ARG A 495 -9.79 8.64 -25.31
N ALA A 496 -8.83 7.74 -25.51
CA ALA A 496 -9.08 6.29 -25.60
C ALA A 496 -9.45 5.72 -24.22
N ALA A 497 -10.57 4.99 -24.16
CA ALA A 497 -10.97 4.20 -23.00
C ALA A 497 -9.98 3.05 -22.76
N ALA A 498 -9.65 2.81 -21.48
CA ALA A 498 -8.78 1.71 -21.08
C ALA A 498 -9.35 0.36 -21.54
N ALA A 499 -8.56 -0.40 -22.29
CA ALA A 499 -8.94 -1.70 -22.81
C ALA A 499 -9.02 -2.76 -21.69
N PRO A 500 -10.05 -3.62 -21.68
CA PRO A 500 -10.12 -4.75 -20.75
C PRO A 500 -9.01 -5.76 -21.08
N SER A 501 -8.09 -5.96 -20.13
CA SER A 501 -6.98 -6.91 -20.24
C SER A 501 -7.43 -8.33 -19.92
N GLY A 502 -8.12 -8.95 -20.88
CA GLY A 502 -8.30 -10.40 -20.97
C GLY A 502 -8.15 -10.78 -22.43
N ALA A 503 -7.20 -11.64 -22.78
CA ALA A 503 -7.07 -12.12 -24.15
C ALA A 503 -8.42 -12.74 -24.57
N PRO A 504 -9.11 -12.22 -25.60
CA PRO A 504 -10.42 -12.73 -25.99
C PRO A 504 -10.29 -14.20 -26.37
N ALA A 505 -11.19 -15.03 -25.84
CA ALA A 505 -11.22 -16.46 -26.14
C ALA A 505 -11.27 -16.67 -27.66
N ALA A 506 -10.41 -17.56 -28.18
CA ALA A 506 -10.35 -17.84 -29.60
C ALA A 506 -11.75 -18.25 -30.13
N PRO A 507 -12.22 -17.68 -31.25
CA PRO A 507 -13.55 -17.99 -31.77
C PRO A 507 -13.65 -19.47 -32.16
N PRO A 508 -14.76 -20.16 -31.83
CA PRO A 508 -14.96 -21.56 -32.19
C PRO A 508 -15.00 -21.75 -33.71
N ALA A 509 -14.52 -22.89 -34.19
CA ALA A 509 -14.37 -23.17 -35.63
C ALA A 509 -15.67 -23.00 -36.44
N ALA A 510 -16.84 -23.29 -35.85
CA ALA A 510 -18.13 -23.11 -36.50
C ALA A 510 -18.45 -21.62 -36.79
N ALA A 511 -18.09 -20.71 -35.87
CA ALA A 511 -18.27 -19.27 -36.08
C ALA A 511 -17.34 -18.75 -37.20
N VAL A 512 -16.11 -19.29 -37.26
CA VAL A 512 -15.15 -18.98 -38.34
C VAL A 512 -15.66 -19.48 -39.70
N GLN A 513 -16.24 -20.68 -39.76
CA GLN A 513 -16.83 -21.22 -40.99
C GLN A 513 -18.05 -20.40 -41.44
N ALA A 514 -18.92 -19.98 -40.50
CA ALA A 514 -20.06 -19.11 -40.81
C ALA A 514 -19.60 -17.75 -41.38
N LEU A 515 -18.56 -17.14 -40.81
CA LEU A 515 -18.00 -15.89 -41.31
C LEU A 515 -17.37 -16.05 -42.70
N ARG A 516 -16.71 -17.18 -42.99
CA ARG A 516 -16.16 -17.46 -44.32
C ARG A 516 -17.25 -17.72 -45.36
N ALA A 517 -18.38 -18.30 -44.96
CA ALA A 517 -19.52 -18.55 -45.82
C ALA A 517 -20.32 -17.26 -46.12
N ASP A 518 -20.42 -16.34 -45.15
CA ASP A 518 -21.08 -15.04 -45.32
C ASP A 518 -20.26 -13.89 -44.68
N PRO A 519 -19.46 -13.16 -45.48
CA PRO A 519 -18.67 -12.03 -45.00
C PRO A 519 -19.48 -10.88 -44.40
N ARG A 520 -20.80 -10.82 -44.62
CA ARG A 520 -21.66 -9.77 -44.05
C ARG A 520 -21.82 -9.89 -42.53
N LEU A 521 -21.53 -11.07 -41.96
CA LEU A 521 -21.54 -11.33 -40.52
C LEU A 521 -20.35 -10.73 -39.76
N ALA A 522 -19.42 -10.05 -40.44
CA ALA A 522 -18.21 -9.48 -39.83
C ALA A 522 -18.51 -8.55 -38.64
N GLY A 523 -19.55 -7.71 -38.73
CA GLY A 523 -19.93 -6.80 -37.65
C GLY A 523 -20.42 -7.52 -36.39
N GLU A 524 -21.24 -8.57 -36.55
CA GLU A 524 -21.72 -9.40 -35.44
C GLU A 524 -20.59 -10.24 -34.84
N PHE A 525 -19.68 -10.71 -35.70
CA PHE A 525 -18.50 -11.47 -35.28
C PHE A 525 -17.56 -10.60 -34.43
N ASP A 526 -17.30 -9.35 -34.84
CA ASP A 526 -16.48 -8.39 -34.08
C ASP A 526 -17.17 -7.94 -32.79
N ALA A 527 -18.49 -7.78 -32.79
CA ALA A 527 -19.24 -7.48 -31.56
C ALA A 527 -19.11 -8.59 -30.51
N LYS A 528 -19.00 -9.85 -30.95
CA LYS A 528 -18.91 -11.03 -30.06
C LYS A 528 -17.48 -11.39 -29.64
N TYR A 529 -16.52 -11.28 -30.55
CA TYR A 529 -15.13 -11.73 -30.34
C TYR A 529 -14.11 -10.58 -30.23
N GLY A 530 -14.59 -9.34 -30.29
CA GLY A 530 -13.80 -8.12 -30.17
C GLY A 530 -13.53 -7.46 -31.53
N PRO A 531 -13.38 -6.12 -31.55
CA PRO A 531 -13.16 -5.37 -32.78
C PRO A 531 -11.92 -5.88 -33.54
N GLY A 532 -12.07 -6.09 -34.86
CA GLY A 532 -11.01 -6.62 -35.73
C GLY A 532 -10.76 -8.13 -35.60
N ALA A 533 -11.63 -8.90 -34.95
CA ALA A 533 -11.53 -10.36 -34.90
C ALA A 533 -11.84 -11.00 -36.27
N ALA A 534 -12.84 -10.49 -36.99
CA ALA A 534 -13.22 -10.96 -38.32
C ALA A 534 -12.09 -10.77 -39.33
N ALA A 535 -11.44 -9.59 -39.32
CA ALA A 535 -10.31 -9.28 -40.20
C ALA A 535 -9.14 -10.26 -39.99
N ARG A 536 -8.77 -10.52 -38.74
CA ARG A 536 -7.70 -11.46 -38.36
C ARG A 536 -7.99 -12.90 -38.83
N VAL A 537 -9.24 -13.33 -38.74
CA VAL A 537 -9.67 -14.69 -39.14
C VAL A 537 -9.78 -14.85 -40.66
N MET A 538 -10.09 -13.77 -41.38
CA MET A 538 -10.20 -13.72 -42.84
C MET A 538 -8.86 -13.43 -43.54
N GLY A 539 -7.77 -13.25 -42.79
CA GLY A 539 -6.43 -13.05 -43.35
C GLY A 539 -6.09 -11.61 -43.75
N GLY A 540 -6.85 -10.62 -43.25
CA GLY A 540 -6.46 -9.21 -43.35
C GLY A 540 -5.39 -8.89 -42.29
N GLN A 541 -4.20 -8.48 -42.74
CA GLN A 541 -3.13 -8.00 -41.88
C GLN A 541 -3.38 -6.57 -41.40
#